data_AF-A0A2S8UB81-F1
#
_entry.id   AF-A0A2S8UB81-F1
#
_cell.length_a   1.000
_cell.length_b   1.000
_cell.length_c   1.000
_cell.angle_alpha   90.00
_cell.angle_beta   90.00
_cell.angle_gamma   90.00
#
_symmetry.space_group_name_H-M   'P 1'
#
loop_
_entity.id
_entity.type
_entity.pdbx_description
1 polymer ?
#
loop_
_entity_poly.entity_id
_entity_poly.type
_entity_poly.pdbx_seq_one_letter_code
_entity_poly.pdbx_strand_id
1 'polypeptide(L)'
;MKAKKLVALAVPFMLLVGCGTDKTEAKPKEKVESKAETKEKLSKEKYPTRMTNLSSELVQKITDITEIAMDKDKDEKVLKKEIIKAESEVQKSIAKFKKIEPPKEFEDSHKQILKAVDCYSKAYSLQVEIIKGKGKITDEDRNKTQKSMDLIKEGNEYWNKGYAPLQDAQLDQANELGKKTGVQFDKTSTSDSEDGNVQVSKDGKELLGEWGSYKGSEFHKGLDFREDNSFTAYDDTGKSSYEDNHMTGTWLFDADKKQVTLLPTEFVKDGKKIDAKNTNAFVEYKLEFLRAGSLKMTDGKGNTITGERRK
;
A
#
# COMPACT_ATOMS: atom_id res chain seq x y z
N MET A 1 -7.26 14.44 -30.31
CA MET A 1 -6.20 14.93 -29.38
C MET A 1 -6.81 15.65 -28.18
N LYS A 2 -7.20 14.93 -27.10
CA LYS A 2 -7.72 15.54 -25.86
C LYS A 2 -7.30 14.81 -24.56
N ALA A 3 -6.87 13.55 -24.62
CA ALA A 3 -6.45 12.76 -23.45
C ALA A 3 -5.08 13.14 -22.83
N LYS A 4 -4.27 13.99 -23.49
CA LYS A 4 -2.91 14.33 -23.02
C LYS A 4 -2.89 15.22 -21.76
N LYS A 5 -4.04 15.75 -21.31
CA LYS A 5 -4.10 16.64 -20.14
C LYS A 5 -4.30 15.93 -18.80
N LEU A 6 -4.81 14.70 -18.79
CA LEU A 6 -5.05 13.91 -17.57
C LEU A 6 -3.87 13.02 -17.17
N VAL A 7 -2.94 12.76 -18.09
CA VAL A 7 -1.75 11.91 -17.84
C VAL A 7 -0.84 12.48 -16.75
N ALA A 8 -0.89 13.79 -16.49
CA ALA A 8 -0.10 14.42 -15.42
C ALA A 8 -0.72 14.28 -14.01
N LEU A 9 -1.97 13.79 -13.90
CA LEU A 9 -2.64 13.53 -12.63
C LEU A 9 -2.47 12.08 -12.16
N ALA A 10 -1.90 11.22 -13.01
CA ALA A 10 -1.45 9.88 -12.66
C ALA A 10 -0.10 9.98 -11.94
N VAL A 11 -0.09 10.64 -10.79
CA VAL A 11 1.01 10.53 -9.84
C VAL A 11 0.87 9.16 -9.16
N PRO A 12 1.85 8.25 -9.34
CA PRO A 12 1.80 6.94 -8.70
C PRO A 12 1.92 7.13 -7.18
N PHE A 13 0.89 6.72 -6.45
CA PHE A 13 0.94 6.46 -5.00
C PHE A 13 1.86 5.26 -4.68
N MET A 14 3.14 5.36 -5.05
CA MET A 14 4.19 4.37 -4.81
C MET A 14 5.21 4.83 -3.75
N LEU A 15 4.99 5.91 -3.02
CA LEU A 15 5.97 6.44 -2.05
C LEU A 15 5.49 6.37 -0.59
N LEU A 16 4.82 5.28 -0.23
CA LEU A 16 4.51 4.92 1.16
C LEU A 16 5.53 3.96 1.78
N VAL A 17 6.67 3.72 1.10
CA VAL A 17 7.68 2.75 1.53
C VAL A 17 9.10 3.25 1.26
N GLY A 18 9.86 3.44 2.36
CA GLY A 18 11.29 3.12 2.53
C GLY A 18 12.37 3.89 1.74
N CYS A 19 13.18 4.70 2.43
CA CYS A 19 14.60 4.44 2.78
C CYS A 19 15.37 5.76 3.11
N GLY A 20 16.34 5.70 4.04
CA GLY A 20 17.00 6.81 4.78
C GLY A 20 18.02 7.66 3.99
N THR A 21 18.76 8.64 4.55
CA THR A 21 19.50 8.71 5.84
C THR A 21 19.90 10.15 6.28
N ASP A 22 20.20 10.28 7.58
CA ASP A 22 21.13 11.18 8.33
C ASP A 22 20.84 12.67 8.72
N LYS A 23 20.71 12.82 10.05
CA LYS A 23 21.11 13.87 11.04
C LYS A 23 20.98 15.38 10.71
N THR A 24 20.27 16.11 11.57
CA THR A 24 20.81 17.11 12.55
C THR A 24 19.66 17.68 13.42
N GLU A 25 19.90 17.84 14.74
CA GLU A 25 18.98 18.39 15.74
C GLU A 25 18.81 19.92 15.69
N ALA A 26 17.61 20.42 16.02
CA ALA A 26 17.45 21.74 16.68
C ALA A 26 16.12 21.83 17.47
N LYS A 27 16.22 22.35 18.72
CA LYS A 27 15.13 22.54 19.71
C LYS A 27 14.28 23.81 19.47
N PRO A 28 13.09 23.93 20.11
CA PRO A 28 11.92 24.68 19.63
C PRO A 28 11.69 26.05 20.32
N LYS A 29 10.78 26.87 19.76
CA LYS A 29 10.10 27.96 20.49
C LYS A 29 8.60 28.13 20.15
N GLU A 30 7.84 28.11 21.25
CA GLU A 30 6.64 28.89 21.63
C GLU A 30 5.33 28.86 20.82
N LYS A 31 4.41 28.05 21.37
CA LYS A 31 3.05 28.35 21.86
C LYS A 31 2.41 29.67 21.41
N VAL A 32 1.33 29.54 20.63
CA VAL A 32 0.23 30.50 20.59
C VAL A 32 -1.06 29.75 20.93
N GLU A 33 -1.61 30.08 22.10
CA GLU A 33 -2.91 29.63 22.58
C GLU A 33 -4.03 30.17 21.69
N SER A 34 -4.84 29.27 21.12
CA SER A 34 -6.10 29.62 20.47
C SER A 34 -7.23 28.79 21.08
N LYS A 35 -8.25 29.53 21.53
CA LYS A 35 -9.60 29.13 22.00
C LYS A 35 -9.91 27.63 21.93
N ALA A 36 -10.10 27.03 23.10
CA ALA A 36 -10.40 25.61 23.28
C ALA A 36 -11.70 25.20 22.58
N GLU A 37 -11.58 24.64 21.37
CA GLU A 37 -12.51 23.60 20.94
C GLU A 37 -12.35 22.42 21.90
N THR A 38 -13.46 21.91 22.45
CA THR A 38 -13.46 20.79 23.39
C THR A 38 -12.84 19.57 22.71
N LYS A 39 -11.60 19.23 23.05
CA LYS A 39 -10.91 18.05 22.53
C LYS A 39 -11.49 16.79 23.18
N GLU A 40 -11.63 15.74 22.38
CA GLU A 40 -12.02 14.40 22.81
C GLU A 40 -10.86 13.78 23.60
N LYS A 41 -11.02 13.70 24.93
CA LYS A 41 -10.05 13.08 25.82
C LYS A 41 -10.29 11.58 25.92
N LEU A 42 -9.25 10.79 25.65
CA LEU A 42 -9.33 9.32 25.58
C LEU A 42 -8.48 8.66 26.67
N SER A 43 -8.90 7.48 27.12
CA SER A 43 -8.09 6.63 27.98
C SER A 43 -7.01 5.89 27.16
N LYS A 44 -5.99 5.37 27.86
CA LYS A 44 -4.90 4.60 27.24
C LYS A 44 -5.41 3.40 26.45
N GLU A 45 -6.47 2.76 26.90
CA GLU A 45 -7.04 1.55 26.28
C GLU A 45 -7.82 1.89 25.01
N LYS A 46 -8.59 2.98 25.04
CA LYS A 46 -9.47 3.39 23.93
C LYS A 46 -8.74 4.18 22.85
N TYR A 47 -7.65 4.84 23.21
CA TYR A 47 -6.92 5.73 22.30
C TYR A 47 -6.37 5.00 21.05
N PRO A 48 -5.65 3.87 21.15
CA PRO A 48 -5.14 3.18 19.96
C PRO A 48 -6.24 2.82 18.96
N THR A 49 -7.32 2.18 19.42
CA THR A 49 -8.46 1.80 18.58
C THR A 49 -9.15 3.00 17.94
N ARG A 50 -9.32 4.09 18.69
CA ARG A 50 -9.90 5.33 18.14
C ARG A 50 -9.02 5.92 17.02
N MET A 51 -7.71 5.93 17.22
CA MET A 51 -6.76 6.39 16.21
C MET A 51 -6.72 5.47 14.98
N THR A 52 -6.76 4.14 15.16
CA THR A 52 -6.89 3.18 14.04
C THR A 52 -8.15 3.43 13.22
N ASN A 53 -9.30 3.66 13.87
CA ASN A 53 -10.55 3.96 13.15
C ASN A 53 -10.47 5.26 12.35
N LEU A 54 -9.86 6.32 12.92
CA LEU A 54 -9.61 7.57 12.20
C LEU A 54 -8.64 7.37 11.03
N SER A 55 -7.62 6.52 11.19
CA SER A 55 -6.70 6.12 10.13
C SER A 55 -7.44 5.44 8.98
N SER A 56 -8.28 4.43 9.26
CA SER A 56 -9.05 3.74 8.23
C SER A 56 -9.99 4.70 7.50
N GLU A 57 -10.65 5.60 8.23
CA GLU A 57 -11.50 6.62 7.62
C GLU A 57 -10.71 7.53 6.67
N LEU A 58 -9.54 8.03 7.10
CA LEU A 58 -8.68 8.88 6.27
C LEU A 58 -8.19 8.16 5.01
N VAL A 59 -7.73 6.92 5.14
CA VAL A 59 -7.27 6.10 4.01
C VAL A 59 -8.41 5.86 3.02
N GLN A 60 -9.62 5.59 3.50
CA GLN A 60 -10.78 5.45 2.62
C GLN A 60 -11.03 6.75 1.83
N LYS A 61 -11.03 7.92 2.49
CA LYS A 61 -11.23 9.20 1.81
C LYS A 61 -10.15 9.54 0.78
N ILE A 62 -8.92 9.11 1.04
CA ILE A 62 -7.81 9.23 0.07
C ILE A 62 -8.02 8.28 -1.12
N THR A 63 -8.50 7.06 -0.86
CA THR A 63 -8.76 6.05 -1.89
C THR A 63 -9.87 6.53 -2.84
N ASP A 64 -10.93 7.13 -2.30
CA ASP A 64 -12.02 7.73 -3.09
C ASP A 64 -11.46 8.73 -4.14
N ILE A 65 -10.47 9.56 -3.80
CA ILE A 65 -9.82 10.49 -4.75
C ILE A 65 -9.16 9.73 -5.90
N THR A 66 -8.46 8.64 -5.59
CA THR A 66 -7.72 7.84 -6.57
C THR A 66 -8.69 7.13 -7.52
N GLU A 67 -9.75 6.54 -6.99
CA GLU A 67 -10.79 5.87 -7.80
C GLU A 67 -11.46 6.86 -8.76
N ILE A 68 -11.84 8.04 -8.27
CA ILE A 68 -12.41 9.11 -9.11
C ILE A 68 -11.42 9.53 -10.21
N ALA A 69 -10.14 9.68 -9.89
CA ALA A 69 -9.12 10.09 -10.85
C ALA A 69 -8.83 9.02 -11.93
N MET A 70 -9.08 7.74 -11.62
CA MET A 70 -8.85 6.61 -12.53
C MET A 70 -10.05 6.29 -13.42
N ASP A 71 -11.21 6.88 -13.17
CA ASP A 71 -12.40 6.72 -14.00
C ASP A 71 -12.22 7.44 -15.34
N LYS A 72 -11.91 6.66 -16.38
CA LYS A 72 -11.63 7.15 -17.73
C LYS A 72 -12.89 7.48 -18.53
N ASP A 73 -14.06 7.07 -18.05
CA ASP A 73 -15.35 7.24 -18.73
C ASP A 73 -16.05 8.54 -18.31
N LYS A 74 -15.61 9.15 -17.19
CA LYS A 74 -16.13 10.44 -16.72
C LYS A 74 -15.59 11.63 -17.51
N ASP A 75 -16.48 12.61 -17.73
CA ASP A 75 -16.12 13.91 -18.27
C ASP A 75 -15.13 14.66 -17.36
N GLU A 76 -14.12 15.30 -17.97
CA GLU A 76 -13.04 15.98 -17.24
C GLU A 76 -13.57 17.03 -16.25
N LYS A 77 -14.63 17.77 -16.59
CA LYS A 77 -15.18 18.81 -15.70
C LYS A 77 -15.90 18.17 -14.50
N VAL A 78 -16.57 17.04 -14.71
CA VAL A 78 -17.22 16.27 -13.65
C VAL A 78 -16.16 15.67 -12.72
N LEU A 79 -15.15 15.02 -13.28
CA LEU A 79 -14.03 14.41 -12.54
C LEU A 79 -13.32 15.45 -11.65
N LYS A 80 -13.00 16.63 -12.18
CA LYS A 80 -12.39 17.72 -11.39
C LYS A 80 -13.27 18.16 -10.21
N LYS A 81 -14.58 18.29 -10.42
CA LYS A 81 -15.52 18.69 -9.35
C LYS A 81 -15.60 17.62 -8.26
N GLU A 82 -15.61 16.35 -8.64
CA GLU A 82 -15.63 15.23 -7.69
C GLU A 82 -14.33 15.12 -6.90
N ILE A 83 -13.16 15.28 -7.52
CA ILE A 83 -11.88 15.29 -6.81
C ILE A 83 -11.82 16.43 -5.79
N ILE A 84 -12.24 17.65 -6.17
CA ILE A 84 -12.29 18.80 -5.23
C ILE A 84 -13.22 18.49 -4.04
N LYS A 85 -14.34 17.81 -4.28
CA LYS A 85 -15.26 17.41 -3.20
C LYS A 85 -14.62 16.34 -2.30
N ALA A 86 -14.00 15.32 -2.88
CA ALA A 86 -13.34 14.25 -2.14
C ALA A 86 -12.16 14.77 -1.30
N GLU A 87 -11.39 15.74 -1.82
CA GLU A 87 -10.36 16.44 -1.05
C GLU A 87 -10.93 17.16 0.17
N SER A 88 -12.08 17.83 0.04
CA SER A 88 -12.75 18.44 1.20
C SER A 88 -13.11 17.41 2.28
N GLU A 89 -13.50 16.20 1.89
CA GLU A 89 -13.75 15.11 2.85
C GLU A 89 -12.46 14.59 3.50
N VAL A 90 -11.34 14.54 2.77
CA VAL A 90 -10.01 14.29 3.34
C VAL A 90 -9.66 15.33 4.39
N GLN A 91 -9.84 16.63 4.12
CA GLN A 91 -9.57 17.69 5.09
C GLN A 91 -10.45 17.58 6.34
N LYS A 92 -11.73 17.22 6.18
CA LYS A 92 -12.63 16.96 7.30
C LYS A 92 -12.17 15.78 8.14
N SER A 93 -11.70 14.69 7.52
CA SER A 93 -11.14 13.55 8.22
C SER A 93 -9.87 13.92 8.99
N ILE A 94 -8.95 14.67 8.36
CA ILE A 94 -7.72 15.20 8.99
C ILE A 94 -8.04 16.06 10.22
N ALA A 95 -9.06 16.91 10.16
CA ALA A 95 -9.46 17.76 11.28
C ALA A 95 -9.87 16.95 12.53
N LYS A 96 -10.35 15.71 12.37
CA LYS A 96 -10.71 14.85 13.51
C LYS A 96 -9.50 14.47 14.37
N PHE A 97 -8.33 14.29 13.76
CA PHE A 97 -7.09 14.00 14.49
C PHE A 97 -6.70 15.13 15.44
N LYS A 98 -6.87 16.39 15.00
CA LYS A 98 -6.54 17.59 15.79
C LYS A 98 -7.45 17.80 17.00
N LYS A 99 -8.62 17.14 16.99
CA LYS A 99 -9.62 17.18 18.06
C LYS A 99 -9.40 16.12 19.13
N ILE A 100 -8.40 15.24 18.99
CA ILE A 100 -8.09 14.27 20.02
C ILE A 100 -7.09 14.86 21.02
N GLU A 101 -7.34 14.65 22.31
CA GLU A 101 -6.35 14.83 23.37
C GLU A 101 -5.78 13.45 23.73
N PRO A 102 -4.48 13.19 23.44
CA PRO A 102 -3.88 11.88 23.67
C PRO A 102 -3.65 11.61 25.17
N PRO A 103 -3.64 10.33 25.60
CA PRO A 103 -3.06 9.93 26.88
C PRO A 103 -1.58 10.30 26.94
N LYS A 104 -1.06 10.47 28.16
CA LYS A 104 0.34 10.86 28.41
C LYS A 104 1.34 9.92 27.72
N GLU A 105 1.05 8.63 27.71
CA GLU A 105 1.86 7.57 27.10
C GLU A 105 1.97 7.68 25.58
N PHE A 106 1.04 8.37 24.93
CA PHE A 106 0.99 8.51 23.47
C PHE A 106 1.14 9.96 23.00
N GLU A 107 1.54 10.89 23.87
CA GLU A 107 1.72 12.30 23.49
C GLU A 107 2.70 12.47 22.31
N ASP A 108 3.84 11.80 22.36
CA ASP A 108 4.85 11.91 21.31
C ASP A 108 4.42 11.21 20.02
N SER A 109 3.82 10.02 20.13
CA SER A 109 3.15 9.34 19.01
C SER A 109 2.11 10.23 18.35
N HIS A 110 1.25 10.87 19.13
CA HIS A 110 0.21 11.77 18.65
C HIS A 110 0.80 12.99 17.94
N LYS A 111 1.89 13.59 18.45
CA LYS A 111 2.59 14.69 17.76
C LYS A 111 3.09 14.27 16.39
N GLN A 112 3.62 13.05 16.23
CA GLN A 112 4.02 12.55 14.91
C GLN A 112 2.80 12.35 13.99
N ILE A 113 1.71 11.77 14.49
CA ILE A 113 0.47 11.61 13.72
C ILE A 113 -0.06 12.99 13.24
N LEU A 114 -0.02 14.01 14.10
CA LEU A 114 -0.42 15.38 13.72
C LEU A 114 0.46 15.96 12.61
N LYS A 115 1.78 15.76 12.65
CA LYS A 115 2.68 16.16 11.57
C LYS A 115 2.35 15.44 10.27
N ALA A 116 2.08 14.14 10.34
CA ALA A 116 1.70 13.33 9.18
C ALA A 116 0.47 13.88 8.48
N VAL A 117 -0.63 14.10 9.23
CA VAL A 117 -1.87 14.60 8.65
C VAL A 117 -1.77 16.05 8.17
N ASP A 118 -0.89 16.86 8.75
CA ASP A 118 -0.59 18.20 8.22
C ASP A 118 0.14 18.13 6.87
N CYS A 119 1.06 17.18 6.68
CA CYS A 119 1.69 16.95 5.40
C CYS A 119 0.68 16.49 4.33
N TYR A 120 -0.20 15.54 4.67
CA TYR A 120 -1.28 15.11 3.77
C TYR A 120 -2.22 16.26 3.41
N SER A 121 -2.63 17.05 4.40
CA SER A 121 -3.49 18.21 4.18
C SER A 121 -2.91 19.17 3.14
N LYS A 122 -1.61 19.50 3.26
CA LYS A 122 -0.90 20.36 2.31
C LYS A 122 -0.77 19.72 0.94
N ALA A 123 -0.43 18.43 0.88
CA ALA A 123 -0.26 17.70 -0.38
C ALA A 123 -1.53 17.70 -1.22
N TYR A 124 -2.66 17.30 -0.65
CA TYR A 124 -3.94 17.28 -1.37
C TYR A 124 -4.46 18.68 -1.71
N SER A 125 -4.18 19.67 -0.88
CA SER A 125 -4.47 21.08 -1.23
C SER A 125 -3.73 21.51 -2.49
N LEU A 126 -2.44 21.18 -2.63
CA LEU A 126 -1.66 21.45 -3.83
C LEU A 126 -2.23 20.75 -5.07
N GLN A 127 -2.71 19.50 -4.94
CA GLN A 127 -3.37 18.80 -6.05
C GLN A 127 -4.64 19.52 -6.49
N VAL A 128 -5.46 20.00 -5.55
CA VAL A 128 -6.65 20.79 -5.85
C VAL A 128 -6.31 22.13 -6.51
N GLU A 129 -5.23 22.79 -6.10
CA GLU A 129 -4.75 24.01 -6.78
C GLU A 129 -4.42 23.75 -8.25
N ILE A 130 -3.68 22.68 -8.55
CA ILE A 130 -3.34 22.27 -9.92
C ILE A 130 -4.61 21.97 -10.72
N ILE A 131 -5.56 21.24 -10.14
CA ILE A 131 -6.84 20.90 -10.76
C ILE A 131 -7.68 22.14 -11.11
N LYS A 132 -7.68 23.14 -10.23
CA LYS A 132 -8.38 24.42 -10.43
C LYS A 132 -7.67 25.32 -11.44
N GLY A 133 -6.39 25.05 -11.74
CA GLY A 133 -5.61 25.74 -12.76
C GLY A 133 -6.31 25.74 -14.13
N LYS A 134 -6.27 26.87 -14.81
CA LYS A 134 -6.80 27.01 -16.17
C LYS A 134 -5.66 26.85 -17.18
N GLY A 135 -5.85 26.00 -18.19
CA GLY A 135 -4.96 25.96 -19.35
C GLY A 135 -4.20 24.64 -19.53
N LYS A 136 -2.92 24.73 -19.88
CA LYS A 136 -1.99 23.59 -19.96
C LYS A 136 -1.15 23.57 -18.69
N ILE A 137 -0.71 22.38 -18.28
CA ILE A 137 0.20 22.19 -17.15
C ILE A 137 1.46 23.04 -17.35
N THR A 138 1.76 23.88 -16.37
CA THR A 138 2.91 24.78 -16.32
C THR A 138 4.08 24.15 -15.55
N ASP A 139 5.26 24.78 -15.58
CA ASP A 139 6.38 24.37 -14.71
C ASP A 139 6.06 24.56 -13.22
N GLU A 140 5.27 25.58 -12.89
CA GLU A 140 4.78 25.78 -11.52
C GLU A 140 3.90 24.61 -11.07
N ASP A 141 3.01 24.12 -11.94
CA ASP A 141 2.16 22.96 -11.64
C ASP A 141 2.99 21.68 -11.44
N ARG A 142 4.07 21.49 -12.22
CA ARG A 142 5.02 20.38 -12.04
C ARG A 142 5.77 20.47 -10.72
N ASN A 143 6.21 21.67 -10.34
CA ASN A 143 6.86 21.91 -9.05
C ASN A 143 5.90 21.66 -7.88
N LYS A 144 4.64 22.08 -7.98
CA LYS A 144 3.58 21.76 -7.01
C LYS A 144 3.32 20.27 -6.92
N THR A 145 3.34 19.57 -8.06
CA THR A 145 3.19 18.12 -8.13
C THR A 145 4.32 17.42 -7.37
N GLN A 146 5.58 17.79 -7.64
CA GLN A 146 6.74 17.24 -6.92
C GLN A 146 6.65 17.53 -5.42
N LYS A 147 6.35 18.77 -5.03
CA LYS A 147 6.17 19.16 -3.63
C LYS A 147 5.05 18.36 -2.95
N SER A 148 3.95 18.08 -3.66
CA SER A 148 2.89 17.21 -3.15
C SER A 148 3.39 15.79 -2.90
N MET A 149 4.24 15.23 -3.78
CA MET A 149 4.82 13.90 -3.58
C MET A 149 5.77 13.88 -2.37
N ASP A 150 6.61 14.90 -2.25
CA ASP A 150 7.57 15.01 -1.14
C ASP A 150 6.84 15.14 0.20
N LEU A 151 5.77 15.94 0.25
CA LEU A 151 4.91 16.05 1.43
C LEU A 151 4.21 14.73 1.77
N ILE A 152 3.73 13.98 0.78
CA ILE A 152 3.16 12.64 1.03
C ILE A 152 4.23 11.74 1.65
N LYS A 153 5.43 11.69 1.07
CA LYS A 153 6.56 10.90 1.58
C LYS A 153 6.90 11.27 3.02
N GLU A 154 7.10 12.56 3.31
CA GLU A 154 7.39 13.06 4.66
C GLU A 154 6.24 12.72 5.63
N GLY A 155 4.99 12.88 5.20
CA GLY A 155 3.81 12.53 5.98
C GLY A 155 3.81 11.06 6.39
N ASN A 156 4.20 10.17 5.48
CA ASN A 156 4.28 8.73 5.72
C ASN A 156 5.32 8.35 6.77
N GLU A 157 6.47 9.03 6.78
CA GLU A 157 7.49 8.80 7.80
C GLU A 157 6.98 9.15 9.19
N TYR A 158 6.31 10.30 9.32
CA TYR A 158 5.67 10.69 10.58
C TYR A 158 4.52 9.76 10.97
N TRP A 159 3.75 9.29 9.98
CA TRP A 159 2.64 8.37 10.20
C TRP A 159 3.14 7.05 10.80
N ASN A 160 4.15 6.43 10.20
CA ASN A 160 4.73 5.17 10.67
C ASN A 160 5.32 5.32 12.08
N LYS A 161 6.10 6.38 12.33
CA LYS A 161 6.65 6.69 13.66
C LYS A 161 5.54 6.91 14.70
N GLY A 162 4.45 7.56 14.30
CA GLY A 162 3.32 7.85 15.15
C GLY A 162 2.50 6.62 15.51
N TYR A 163 2.27 5.71 14.57
CA TYR A 163 1.42 4.53 14.77
C TYR A 163 2.14 3.30 15.32
N ALA A 164 3.47 3.20 15.23
CA ALA A 164 4.19 2.04 15.75
C ALA A 164 3.90 1.76 17.24
N PRO A 165 3.96 2.75 18.16
CA PRO A 165 3.64 2.48 19.58
C PRO A 165 2.16 2.15 19.84
N LEU A 166 1.25 2.58 18.97
CA LEU A 166 -0.18 2.25 19.08
C LEU A 166 -0.44 0.80 18.68
N GLN A 167 0.26 0.33 17.64
CA GLN A 167 0.21 -1.06 17.20
C GLN A 167 0.77 -2.00 18.27
N ASP A 168 1.91 -1.64 18.88
CA ASP A 168 2.49 -2.40 20.00
C ASP A 168 1.50 -2.49 21.17
N ALA A 169 0.83 -1.39 21.51
CA ALA A 169 -0.16 -1.36 22.58
C ALA A 169 -1.41 -2.21 22.28
N GLN A 170 -1.86 -2.25 21.02
CA GLN A 170 -2.97 -3.12 20.59
C GLN A 170 -2.57 -4.59 20.61
N LEU A 171 -1.34 -4.90 20.23
CA LEU A 171 -0.79 -6.24 20.28
C LEU A 171 -0.64 -6.74 21.73
N ASP A 172 -0.19 -5.87 22.63
CA ASP A 172 -0.16 -6.16 24.07
C ASP A 172 -1.56 -6.46 24.63
N GLN A 173 -2.56 -5.68 24.25
CA GLN A 173 -3.96 -5.95 24.63
C GLN A 173 -4.47 -7.29 24.05
N ALA A 174 -4.17 -7.58 22.78
CA ALA A 174 -4.56 -8.83 22.13
C ALA A 174 -3.89 -10.05 22.78
N ASN A 175 -2.61 -9.93 23.16
CA ASN A 175 -1.87 -10.97 23.86
C ASN A 175 -2.38 -11.21 25.28
N GLU A 176 -2.74 -10.16 26.01
CA GLU A 176 -3.41 -10.28 27.31
C GLU A 176 -4.74 -11.04 27.22
N LEU A 177 -5.52 -10.81 26.16
CA LEU A 177 -6.74 -11.57 25.88
C LEU A 177 -6.43 -13.02 25.46
N GLY A 178 -5.40 -13.22 24.63
CA GLY A 178 -4.95 -14.51 24.12
C GLY A 178 -4.35 -15.46 25.16
N LYS A 179 -3.83 -14.92 26.28
CA LYS A 179 -3.42 -15.72 27.45
C LYS A 179 -4.55 -16.60 28.02
N LYS A 180 -5.82 -16.25 27.79
CA LYS A 180 -6.99 -17.06 28.19
C LYS A 180 -7.32 -18.18 27.20
N THR A 181 -6.82 -18.12 25.97
CA THR A 181 -7.14 -19.03 24.86
C THR A 181 -5.93 -19.79 24.32
N GLY A 182 -4.73 -19.56 24.87
CA GLY A 182 -3.48 -20.23 24.44
C GLY A 182 -2.88 -19.67 23.14
N VAL A 183 -3.32 -18.50 22.68
CA VAL A 183 -2.83 -17.85 21.46
C VAL A 183 -1.95 -16.66 21.86
N GLN A 184 -0.69 -16.65 21.42
CA GLN A 184 0.22 -15.51 21.54
C GLN A 184 0.64 -15.00 20.16
N PHE A 185 0.71 -13.69 20.03
CA PHE A 185 1.21 -12.98 18.86
C PHE A 185 2.55 -12.34 19.24
N ASP A 186 3.59 -12.58 18.46
CA ASP A 186 4.91 -12.02 18.74
C ASP A 186 4.94 -10.50 18.52
N LYS A 187 5.60 -9.77 19.44
CA LYS A 187 5.97 -8.37 19.21
C LYS A 187 6.90 -8.34 18.01
N THR A 188 6.58 -7.50 17.04
CA THR A 188 7.46 -7.21 15.91
C THR A 188 8.82 -6.76 16.44
N SER A 189 9.82 -7.66 16.41
CA SER A 189 11.21 -7.22 16.36
C SER A 189 11.34 -6.39 15.10
N THR A 190 11.96 -5.22 15.23
CA THR A 190 12.46 -4.43 14.11
C THR A 190 13.46 -5.29 13.32
N SER A 191 12.94 -6.17 12.46
CA SER A 191 13.64 -6.62 11.29
C SER A 191 13.44 -5.54 10.24
N ASP A 192 14.55 -5.04 9.73
CA ASP A 192 14.63 -4.10 8.62
C ASP A 192 13.98 -4.71 7.38
N SER A 193 12.64 -4.65 7.32
CA SER A 193 11.84 -5.11 6.19
C SER A 193 11.19 -3.90 5.55
N GLU A 194 11.93 -3.32 4.62
CA GLU A 194 11.39 -2.44 3.59
C GLU A 194 10.35 -3.23 2.77
N ASP A 195 9.07 -3.22 3.14
CA ASP A 195 7.97 -3.06 2.17
C ASP A 195 6.55 -2.89 2.71
N GLY A 196 5.98 -1.70 2.53
CA GLY A 196 4.62 -1.30 2.92
C GLY A 196 3.60 -1.26 1.77
N ASN A 197 3.80 -1.99 0.67
CA ASN A 197 2.96 -1.87 -0.54
C ASN A 197 1.95 -3.02 -0.78
N VAL A 198 1.76 -3.91 0.18
CA VAL A 198 0.99 -5.16 0.01
C VAL A 198 -0.01 -5.32 1.15
N GLN A 199 -1.30 -5.11 0.84
CA GLN A 199 -2.43 -5.47 1.71
C GLN A 199 -3.02 -6.78 1.18
N VAL A 200 -2.70 -7.87 1.88
CA VAL A 200 -3.20 -9.22 1.57
C VAL A 200 -3.73 -9.79 2.86
N SER A 201 -4.91 -10.39 2.81
CA SER A 201 -5.48 -11.06 3.97
C SER A 201 -4.58 -12.21 4.43
N LYS A 202 -4.74 -12.64 5.69
CA LYS A 202 -3.93 -13.71 6.26
C LYS A 202 -4.04 -15.04 5.50
N ASP A 203 -5.15 -15.27 4.80
CA ASP A 203 -5.38 -16.49 4.03
C ASP A 203 -4.89 -16.40 2.57
N GLY A 204 -4.40 -15.23 2.13
CA GLY A 204 -3.80 -15.06 0.81
C GLY A 204 -4.76 -15.20 -0.36
N LYS A 205 -6.08 -15.20 -0.13
CA LYS A 205 -7.09 -15.43 -1.19
C LYS A 205 -7.00 -14.43 -2.33
N GLU A 206 -6.46 -13.24 -2.09
CA GLU A 206 -6.24 -12.23 -3.12
C GLU A 206 -5.18 -12.63 -4.15
N LEU A 207 -4.40 -13.70 -3.92
CA LEU A 207 -3.48 -14.28 -4.89
C LEU A 207 -4.17 -15.24 -5.86
N LEU A 208 -5.31 -15.83 -5.48
CA LEU A 208 -6.02 -16.82 -6.30
C LEU A 208 -6.42 -16.27 -7.66
N GLY A 209 -6.25 -17.06 -8.72
CA GLY A 209 -6.67 -16.76 -10.08
C GLY A 209 -5.53 -16.72 -11.09
N GLU A 210 -5.88 -16.36 -12.31
CA GLU A 210 -4.96 -16.30 -13.45
C GLU A 210 -4.31 -14.92 -13.56
N TRP A 211 -2.99 -14.92 -13.67
CA TRP A 211 -2.13 -13.76 -13.79
C TRP A 211 -1.34 -13.84 -15.10
N GLY A 212 -1.23 -12.71 -15.79
CA GLY A 212 -0.69 -12.69 -17.13
C GLY A 212 -0.46 -11.30 -17.67
N SER A 213 -0.53 -11.13 -18.99
CA SER A 213 -0.44 -9.83 -19.64
C SER A 213 -1.52 -9.68 -20.69
N TYR A 214 -1.91 -8.43 -20.98
CA TYR A 214 -2.85 -8.14 -22.05
C TYR A 214 -2.11 -7.63 -23.29
N LYS A 215 -2.40 -8.23 -24.45
CA LYS A 215 -2.02 -7.69 -25.76
C LYS A 215 -3.28 -7.26 -26.50
N GLY A 216 -3.63 -5.99 -26.34
CA GLY A 216 -4.95 -5.50 -26.77
C GLY A 216 -6.03 -6.06 -25.84
N SER A 217 -6.98 -6.81 -26.40
CA SER A 217 -8.05 -7.50 -25.65
C SER A 217 -7.73 -8.95 -25.29
N GLU A 218 -6.67 -9.51 -25.87
CA GLU A 218 -6.26 -10.89 -25.65
C GLU A 218 -5.46 -11.00 -24.35
N PHE A 219 -5.86 -11.94 -23.49
CA PHE A 219 -5.17 -12.25 -22.25
C PHE A 219 -4.19 -13.40 -22.49
N HIS A 220 -2.95 -13.17 -22.09
CA HIS A 220 -1.85 -14.11 -22.18
C HIS A 220 -1.49 -14.58 -20.78
N LYS A 221 -1.74 -15.86 -20.49
CA LYS A 221 -1.53 -16.46 -19.17
C LYS A 221 -0.04 -16.63 -18.91
N GLY A 222 0.38 -16.32 -17.68
CA GLY A 222 1.74 -16.53 -17.16
C GLY A 222 1.77 -17.42 -15.93
N LEU A 223 0.79 -17.25 -15.03
CA LEU A 223 0.73 -17.89 -13.72
C LEU A 223 -0.72 -18.10 -13.28
N ASP A 224 -0.98 -19.13 -12.49
CA ASP A 224 -2.30 -19.48 -11.96
C ASP A 224 -2.17 -20.02 -10.54
N PHE A 225 -2.91 -19.43 -9.60
CA PHE A 225 -3.00 -19.88 -8.20
C PHE A 225 -4.40 -20.40 -7.91
N ARG A 226 -4.53 -21.63 -7.41
CA ARG A 226 -5.82 -22.30 -7.19
C ARG A 226 -6.11 -22.54 -5.72
N GLU A 227 -7.39 -22.70 -5.39
CA GLU A 227 -7.91 -22.88 -4.02
C GLU A 227 -7.39 -24.15 -3.34
N ASP A 228 -7.01 -25.16 -4.12
CA ASP A 228 -6.41 -26.41 -3.63
C ASP A 228 -4.89 -26.29 -3.36
N ASN A 229 -4.38 -25.06 -3.30
CA ASN A 229 -2.97 -24.71 -3.21
C ASN A 229 -2.12 -25.17 -4.40
N SER A 230 -2.70 -25.58 -5.53
CA SER A 230 -1.92 -25.86 -6.73
C SER A 230 -1.59 -24.59 -7.52
N PHE A 231 -0.48 -24.59 -8.24
CA PHE A 231 -0.14 -23.54 -9.20
C PHE A 231 0.30 -24.11 -10.55
N THR A 232 0.19 -23.27 -11.58
CA THR A 232 0.82 -23.50 -12.89
C THR A 232 1.50 -22.22 -13.35
N ALA A 233 2.76 -22.31 -13.79
CA ALA A 233 3.47 -21.23 -14.46
C ALA A 233 3.81 -21.65 -15.90
N TYR A 234 3.32 -20.88 -16.87
CA TYR A 234 3.56 -21.05 -18.29
C TYR A 234 3.33 -19.71 -18.97
N ASP A 235 4.31 -19.23 -19.75
CA ASP A 235 4.18 -18.02 -20.56
C ASP A 235 3.69 -18.40 -21.97
N ASP A 236 2.41 -18.17 -22.24
CA ASP A 236 1.77 -18.47 -23.52
C ASP A 236 2.09 -17.44 -24.63
N THR A 237 2.86 -16.39 -24.33
CA THR A 237 3.39 -15.46 -25.34
C THR A 237 4.65 -15.97 -26.02
N GLY A 238 5.28 -16.99 -25.43
CA GLY A 238 6.52 -17.59 -25.91
C GLY A 238 6.35 -18.40 -27.19
N LYS A 239 7.47 -18.81 -27.79
CA LYS A 239 7.49 -19.69 -28.97
C LYS A 239 7.33 -21.18 -28.63
N SER A 240 7.39 -21.53 -27.34
CA SER A 240 7.32 -22.91 -26.87
C SER A 240 5.91 -23.27 -26.45
N SER A 241 5.51 -24.51 -26.76
CA SER A 241 4.24 -25.04 -26.29
C SER A 241 4.26 -25.26 -24.77
N TYR A 242 3.08 -25.41 -24.18
CA TYR A 242 2.94 -25.82 -22.78
C TYR A 242 3.70 -27.13 -22.52
N GLU A 243 3.56 -28.12 -23.41
CA GLU A 243 4.24 -29.43 -23.30
C GLU A 243 5.77 -29.30 -23.34
N ASP A 244 6.30 -28.26 -23.97
CA ASP A 244 7.73 -28.03 -24.04
C ASP A 244 8.27 -27.27 -22.83
N ASN A 245 7.50 -26.33 -22.27
CA ASN A 245 7.96 -25.47 -21.19
C ASN A 245 6.81 -25.14 -20.22
N HIS A 246 6.80 -25.73 -19.03
CA HIS A 246 5.88 -25.35 -17.96
C HIS A 246 6.41 -25.75 -16.58
N MET A 247 5.78 -25.20 -15.56
CA MET A 247 6.00 -25.58 -14.17
C MET A 247 4.65 -25.77 -13.47
N THR A 248 4.51 -26.83 -12.70
CA THR A 248 3.37 -27.03 -11.81
C THR A 248 3.84 -27.43 -10.42
N GLY A 249 3.01 -27.20 -9.41
CA GLY A 249 3.35 -27.53 -8.04
C GLY A 249 2.35 -26.99 -7.04
N THR A 250 2.82 -26.81 -5.80
CA THR A 250 2.05 -26.24 -4.70
C THR A 250 2.54 -24.83 -4.38
N TRP A 251 1.65 -23.93 -4.00
CA TRP A 251 2.01 -22.61 -3.51
C TRP A 251 1.58 -22.44 -2.05
N LEU A 252 2.34 -21.64 -1.31
CA LEU A 252 2.05 -21.26 0.07
C LEU A 252 2.20 -19.74 0.20
N PHE A 253 1.42 -19.13 1.08
CA PHE A 253 1.54 -17.71 1.42
C PHE A 253 1.78 -17.53 2.91
N ASP A 254 2.87 -16.83 3.24
CA ASP A 254 3.20 -16.37 4.57
C ASP A 254 2.84 -14.87 4.64
N ALA A 255 1.71 -14.56 5.28
CA ALA A 255 1.19 -13.19 5.36
C ALA A 255 2.07 -12.26 6.20
N ASP A 256 2.76 -12.80 7.21
CA ASP A 256 3.62 -12.02 8.11
C ASP A 256 4.91 -11.61 7.37
N LYS A 257 5.45 -12.51 6.55
CA LYS A 257 6.62 -12.23 5.69
C LYS A 257 6.26 -11.64 4.33
N LYS A 258 4.97 -11.59 3.99
CA LYS A 258 4.47 -11.27 2.64
C LYS A 258 5.20 -12.09 1.57
N GLN A 259 5.31 -13.39 1.80
CA GLN A 259 6.13 -14.27 0.98
C GLN A 259 5.26 -15.32 0.32
N VAL A 260 5.42 -15.51 -0.99
CA VAL A 260 4.85 -16.61 -1.74
C VAL A 260 5.95 -17.64 -1.96
N THR A 261 5.74 -18.86 -1.50
CA THR A 261 6.65 -19.97 -1.74
C THR A 261 6.04 -20.88 -2.81
N LEU A 262 6.73 -21.02 -3.94
CA LEU A 262 6.39 -22.00 -4.97
C LEU A 262 7.19 -23.28 -4.71
N LEU A 263 6.50 -24.42 -4.64
CA LEU A 263 7.07 -25.76 -4.48
C LEU A 263 6.78 -26.56 -5.76
N PRO A 264 7.64 -26.51 -6.78
CA PRO A 264 7.44 -27.22 -8.03
C PRO A 264 7.46 -28.73 -7.81
N THR A 265 6.43 -29.43 -8.28
CA THR A 265 6.40 -30.90 -8.34
C THR A 265 6.75 -31.41 -9.74
N GLU A 266 6.57 -30.57 -10.75
CA GLU A 266 6.94 -30.83 -12.14
C GLU A 266 7.52 -29.56 -12.77
N PHE A 267 8.63 -29.74 -13.48
CA PHE A 267 9.26 -28.71 -14.28
C PHE A 267 9.62 -29.34 -15.62
N VAL A 268 9.05 -28.83 -16.70
CA VAL A 268 9.34 -29.27 -18.07
C VAL A 268 10.07 -28.14 -18.78
N LYS A 269 11.20 -28.48 -19.39
CA LYS A 269 12.00 -27.54 -20.18
C LYS A 269 12.47 -28.21 -21.47
N ASP A 270 12.23 -27.56 -22.59
CA ASP A 270 12.53 -28.07 -23.93
C ASP A 270 11.99 -29.51 -24.16
N GLY A 271 10.76 -29.77 -23.69
CA GLY A 271 10.06 -31.06 -23.80
C GLY A 271 10.60 -32.14 -22.86
N LYS A 272 11.55 -31.81 -21.98
CA LYS A 272 12.14 -32.75 -21.01
C LYS A 272 11.68 -32.43 -19.60
N LYS A 273 11.07 -33.42 -18.96
CA LYS A 273 10.76 -33.36 -17.53
C LYS A 273 12.05 -33.40 -16.73
N ILE A 274 12.24 -32.38 -15.90
CA ILE A 274 13.35 -32.26 -14.96
C ILE A 274 12.86 -32.81 -13.62
N ASP A 275 13.60 -33.77 -13.07
CA ASP A 275 13.27 -34.40 -11.79
C ASP A 275 13.37 -33.37 -10.66
N ALA A 276 12.28 -33.19 -9.90
CA ALA A 276 12.20 -32.29 -8.76
C ALA A 276 13.25 -32.60 -7.66
N LYS A 277 13.77 -33.83 -7.60
CA LYS A 277 14.88 -34.21 -6.72
C LYS A 277 16.20 -33.54 -7.08
N ASN A 278 16.37 -33.15 -8.34
CA ASN A 278 17.58 -32.48 -8.82
C ASN A 278 17.51 -30.95 -8.69
N THR A 279 16.35 -30.39 -8.33
CA THR A 279 16.16 -28.94 -8.30
C THR A 279 16.26 -28.36 -6.89
N ASN A 280 15.96 -29.08 -5.81
CA ASN A 280 15.96 -28.57 -4.41
C ASN A 280 15.24 -27.21 -4.23
N ALA A 281 14.48 -26.77 -5.24
CA ALA A 281 14.17 -25.38 -5.47
C ALA A 281 12.70 -25.17 -5.21
N PHE A 282 12.35 -25.05 -3.93
CA PHE A 282 11.29 -24.10 -3.64
C PHE A 282 11.82 -22.70 -4.00
N VAL A 283 10.98 -21.89 -4.62
CA VAL A 283 11.33 -20.52 -4.95
C VAL A 283 10.50 -19.61 -4.06
N GLU A 284 11.20 -18.86 -3.23
CA GLU A 284 10.60 -17.87 -2.36
C GLU A 284 10.57 -16.54 -3.11
N TYR A 285 9.36 -16.02 -3.28
CA TYR A 285 9.13 -14.69 -3.81
C TYR A 285 8.63 -13.79 -2.69
N LYS A 286 9.30 -12.66 -2.49
CA LYS A 286 8.73 -11.56 -1.73
C LYS A 286 7.61 -10.95 -2.57
N LEU A 287 6.43 -10.84 -2.00
CA LEU A 287 5.31 -10.14 -2.60
C LEU A 287 5.57 -8.64 -2.43
N GLU A 288 5.83 -7.98 -3.54
CA GLU A 288 6.19 -6.56 -3.61
C GLU A 288 4.95 -5.69 -3.85
N PHE A 289 3.97 -6.26 -4.55
CA PHE A 289 2.76 -5.56 -4.96
C PHE A 289 1.60 -6.53 -5.20
N LEU A 290 0.45 -6.26 -4.58
CA LEU A 290 -0.82 -6.91 -4.93
C LEU A 290 -1.98 -5.93 -4.74
N ARG A 291 -2.41 -5.28 -5.81
CA ARG A 291 -3.55 -4.35 -5.79
C ARG A 291 -4.06 -4.08 -7.20
N ALA A 292 -5.32 -3.66 -7.31
CA ALA A 292 -5.95 -3.24 -8.56
C ALA A 292 -5.83 -4.26 -9.72
N GLY A 293 -5.90 -5.56 -9.40
CA GLY A 293 -5.73 -6.61 -10.39
C GLY A 293 -4.32 -6.69 -10.95
N SER A 294 -3.29 -6.22 -10.22
CA SER A 294 -1.90 -6.33 -10.61
C SER A 294 -1.06 -6.95 -9.49
N LEU A 295 -0.11 -7.78 -9.88
CA LEU A 295 0.80 -8.57 -9.04
C LEU A 295 2.25 -8.23 -9.43
N LYS A 296 3.11 -8.05 -8.43
CA LYS A 296 4.57 -8.10 -8.57
C LYS A 296 5.16 -8.88 -7.41
N MET A 297 6.03 -9.83 -7.73
CA MET A 297 6.78 -10.57 -6.73
C MET A 297 8.21 -10.83 -7.22
N THR A 298 9.17 -10.79 -6.31
CA THR A 298 10.61 -10.85 -6.62
C THR A 298 11.29 -11.91 -5.78
N ASP A 299 12.09 -12.79 -6.39
CA ASP A 299 12.87 -13.79 -5.65
C ASP A 299 14.18 -13.22 -5.08
N GLY A 300 14.87 -13.99 -4.24
CA GLY A 300 16.16 -13.60 -3.66
C GLY A 300 17.30 -13.40 -4.67
N LYS A 301 17.10 -13.73 -5.95
CA LYS A 301 18.07 -13.49 -7.05
C LYS A 301 17.71 -12.25 -7.88
N GLY A 302 16.62 -11.56 -7.53
CA GLY A 302 16.12 -10.39 -8.26
C GLY A 302 15.24 -10.74 -9.47
N ASN A 303 14.91 -12.02 -9.70
CA ASN A 303 13.97 -12.38 -10.76
C ASN A 303 12.57 -11.91 -10.35
N THR A 304 11.93 -11.16 -11.24
CA THR A 304 10.63 -10.56 -10.98
C THR A 304 9.55 -11.23 -11.82
N ILE A 305 8.43 -11.58 -11.19
CA ILE A 305 7.19 -11.95 -11.86
C ILE A 305 6.22 -10.77 -11.72
N THR A 306 5.71 -10.28 -12.85
CA THR A 306 4.64 -9.28 -12.92
C THR A 306 3.45 -9.85 -13.67
N GLY A 307 2.24 -9.57 -13.20
CA GLY A 307 1.04 -10.02 -13.89
C GLY A 307 -0.16 -9.14 -13.62
N GLU A 308 -1.01 -9.00 -14.63
CA GLU A 308 -2.37 -8.51 -14.51
C GLU A 308 -3.31 -9.70 -14.31
N ARG A 309 -4.28 -9.55 -13.41
CA ARG A 309 -5.34 -10.51 -13.17
C ARG A 309 -6.25 -10.57 -14.39
N ARG A 310 -6.63 -11.78 -14.81
CA ARG A 310 -7.67 -11.95 -15.83
C ARG A 310 -8.97 -11.32 -15.34
N LYS A 311 -9.48 -10.36 -16.12
CA LYS A 311 -10.76 -9.67 -15.91
C LYS A 311 -11.95 -10.61 -16.09
#